data_AF-A0A357F2S6-F1
#
_entry.id   AF-A0A357F2S6-F1
#
_cell.length_a   1.000
_cell.length_b   1.000
_cell.length_c   1.000
_cell.angle_alpha   90.00
_cell.angle_beta   90.00
_cell.angle_gamma   90.00
#
_symmetry.space_group_name_H-M   'P 1'
#
loop_
_entity.id
_entity.type
_entity.pdbx_description
1 polymer ?
#
loop_
_entity_poly.entity_id
_entity_poly.type
_entity_poly.pdbx_seq_one_letter_code
_entity_poly.pdbx_strand_id
1 'polypeptide(L)'
;MDMRSERQALDKLYKRRDRYEIPDWQREEVWPDDKKRKLIDTILRGWKLPKFYFQKTHENPDEFDVVDGQQRMKAIWEFFDGELTLSDKTANEFGGAKYSDLPDAVSDRFDDYEIQYDEITNATDEEVKEFFQRLQDGVRLTSSEKLNSVHSKLRDYCAKTAKDPFFSKTTVIADKRYSYFDIVAKVAVLEIEDIDAGLRYDDVHKVFNSNASFSGQSASATRINEALKFLRNSFPKPFKPFRNRTI
;
A
#
# COMPACT_ATOMS: atom_id res chain seq x y z
N MET A 1 -28.52 3.49 10.79
CA MET A 1 -27.62 2.84 9.81
C MET A 1 -27.52 1.31 10.00
N ASP A 2 -27.95 0.53 9.00
CA ASP A 2 -27.73 -0.92 8.91
C ASP A 2 -26.67 -1.25 7.86
N MET A 3 -25.85 -2.28 8.08
CA MET A 3 -24.83 -2.75 7.14
C MET A 3 -24.95 -4.25 6.87
N ARG A 4 -24.94 -4.65 5.59
CA ARG A 4 -24.95 -6.06 5.16
C ARG A 4 -23.80 -6.35 4.22
N SER A 5 -23.01 -7.38 4.53
CA SER A 5 -21.90 -7.79 3.67
C SER A 5 -22.39 -8.65 2.51
N GLU A 6 -22.10 -8.20 1.30
CA GLU A 6 -22.49 -8.82 0.05
C GLU A 6 -21.26 -9.05 -0.86
N ARG A 7 -21.49 -9.81 -1.94
CA ARG A 7 -20.48 -10.06 -2.98
C ARG A 7 -21.10 -9.94 -4.36
N GLN A 8 -20.35 -9.38 -5.30
CA GLN A 8 -20.78 -9.33 -6.70
C GLN A 8 -19.59 -9.45 -7.65
N ALA A 9 -19.78 -10.23 -8.70
CA ALA A 9 -18.82 -10.38 -9.80
C ALA A 9 -18.65 -9.05 -10.56
N LEU A 10 -17.43 -8.82 -11.08
CA LEU A 10 -17.09 -7.60 -11.80
C LEU A 10 -17.93 -7.42 -13.07
N ASP A 11 -18.22 -8.50 -13.79
CA ASP A 11 -19.01 -8.45 -15.01
C ASP A 11 -20.42 -7.87 -14.75
N LYS A 12 -21.08 -8.31 -13.66
CA LYS A 12 -22.41 -7.87 -13.24
C LYS A 12 -22.40 -6.42 -12.78
N LEU A 13 -21.36 -6.02 -12.04
CA LEU A 13 -21.16 -4.64 -11.62
C LEU A 13 -21.00 -3.72 -12.83
N TYR A 14 -20.16 -4.10 -13.79
CA TYR A 14 -19.89 -3.29 -14.97
C TYR A 14 -21.12 -3.19 -15.90
N LYS A 15 -21.88 -4.28 -16.07
CA LYS A 15 -23.15 -4.29 -16.82
C LYS A 15 -24.23 -3.39 -16.21
N ARG A 16 -24.15 -3.13 -14.90
CA ARG A 16 -25.12 -2.31 -14.12
C ARG A 16 -24.48 -1.03 -13.60
N ARG A 17 -23.38 -0.56 -14.22
CA ARG A 17 -22.60 0.58 -13.74
C ARG A 17 -23.41 1.89 -13.69
N ASP A 18 -24.44 1.99 -14.51
CA ASP A 18 -25.42 3.07 -14.53
C ASP A 18 -26.23 3.21 -13.23
N ARG A 19 -26.23 2.17 -12.38
CA ARG A 19 -26.91 2.16 -11.07
C ARG A 19 -26.02 2.58 -9.91
N TYR A 20 -24.76 2.94 -10.18
CA TYR A 20 -23.78 3.32 -9.17
C TYR A 20 -23.40 4.79 -9.36
N GLU A 21 -23.94 5.66 -8.52
CA GLU A 21 -23.66 7.08 -8.55
C GLU A 21 -22.49 7.42 -7.63
N ILE A 22 -21.66 8.37 -8.06
CA ILE A 22 -20.51 8.87 -7.29
C ILE A 22 -20.92 10.24 -6.75
N PRO A 23 -21.17 10.40 -5.43
CA PRO A 23 -21.67 11.65 -4.90
C PRO A 23 -20.70 12.83 -5.02
N ASP A 24 -21.21 14.01 -5.43
CA ASP A 24 -20.45 15.25 -5.69
C ASP A 24 -19.61 15.77 -4.50
N TRP A 25 -19.99 15.42 -3.27
CA TRP A 25 -19.33 15.91 -2.05
C TRP A 25 -17.97 15.23 -1.78
N GLN A 26 -17.60 14.22 -2.56
CA GLN A 26 -16.28 13.58 -2.48
C GLN A 26 -15.31 14.27 -3.46
N ARG A 27 -14.42 15.12 -2.93
CA ARG A 27 -13.39 15.82 -3.73
C ARG A 27 -12.50 14.82 -4.50
N GLU A 28 -12.39 15.01 -5.81
CA GLU A 28 -11.66 14.13 -6.73
C GLU A 28 -10.13 14.20 -6.54
N GLU A 29 -9.55 13.30 -5.75
CA GLU A 29 -8.17 12.87 -5.99
C GLU A 29 -8.20 11.75 -7.04
N VAL A 30 -7.97 12.12 -8.30
CA VAL A 30 -7.89 11.16 -9.40
C VAL A 30 -6.65 10.29 -9.22
N TRP A 31 -6.84 8.96 -9.19
CA TRP A 31 -5.70 8.04 -9.11
C TRP A 31 -4.80 8.17 -10.36
N PRO A 32 -3.47 8.25 -10.22
CA PRO A 32 -2.58 8.15 -11.37
C PRO A 32 -2.64 6.73 -11.96
N ASP A 33 -2.38 6.61 -13.27
CA ASP A 33 -2.50 5.35 -14.01
C ASP A 33 -1.68 4.21 -13.38
N ASP A 34 -0.49 4.47 -12.84
CA ASP A 34 0.31 3.45 -12.14
C ASP A 34 -0.46 2.80 -10.97
N LYS A 35 -1.23 3.60 -10.23
CA LYS A 35 -2.04 3.10 -9.12
C LYS A 35 -3.26 2.33 -9.62
N LYS A 36 -3.90 2.79 -10.69
CA LYS A 36 -5.00 2.06 -11.36
C LYS A 36 -4.52 0.71 -11.90
N ARG A 37 -3.36 0.68 -12.57
CA ARG A 37 -2.72 -0.55 -13.08
C ARG A 37 -2.43 -1.56 -11.99
N LYS A 38 -1.93 -1.12 -10.83
CA LYS A 38 -1.70 -1.99 -9.66
C LYS A 38 -3.00 -2.62 -9.13
N LEU A 39 -4.13 -1.90 -9.21
CA LEU A 39 -5.44 -2.45 -8.84
C LEU A 39 -5.83 -3.57 -9.80
N ILE A 40 -5.70 -3.37 -11.12
CA ILE A 40 -6.05 -4.40 -12.10
C ILE A 40 -5.11 -5.61 -11.98
N ASP A 41 -3.81 -5.39 -11.78
CA ASP A 41 -2.83 -6.47 -11.50
C ASP A 41 -3.22 -7.28 -10.25
N THR A 42 -3.70 -6.62 -9.19
CA THR A 42 -4.22 -7.28 -7.97
C THR A 42 -5.41 -8.20 -8.28
N ILE A 43 -6.35 -7.74 -9.11
CA ILE A 43 -7.54 -8.50 -9.52
C ILE A 43 -7.15 -9.71 -10.37
N LEU A 44 -6.30 -9.51 -11.38
CA LEU A 44 -5.82 -10.59 -12.26
C LEU A 44 -5.05 -11.68 -11.49
N ARG A 45 -4.32 -11.29 -10.44
CA ARG A 45 -3.66 -12.23 -9.50
C ARG A 45 -4.64 -12.93 -8.56
N GLY A 46 -5.90 -12.51 -8.50
CA GLY A 46 -6.91 -13.04 -7.59
C GLY A 46 -6.73 -12.63 -6.12
N TRP A 47 -5.97 -11.55 -5.86
CA TRP A 47 -5.75 -11.04 -4.51
C TRP A 47 -6.96 -10.26 -4.01
N LYS A 48 -7.27 -10.40 -2.72
CA LYS A 48 -8.45 -9.74 -2.13
C LYS A 48 -8.27 -8.23 -2.06
N LEU A 49 -9.28 -7.52 -2.56
CA LEU A 49 -9.40 -6.08 -2.42
C LEU A 49 -9.98 -5.71 -1.05
N PRO A 50 -9.67 -4.52 -0.51
CA PRO A 50 -10.43 -3.94 0.59
C PRO A 50 -11.92 -3.88 0.23
N LYS A 51 -12.79 -3.91 1.24
CA LYS A 51 -14.23 -3.79 1.02
C LYS A 51 -14.58 -2.48 0.31
N PHE A 52 -15.66 -2.51 -0.46
CA PHE A 52 -16.35 -1.34 -0.95
C PHE A 52 -17.53 -1.02 -0.02
N TYR A 53 -18.04 0.20 -0.06
CA TYR A 53 -19.19 0.61 0.73
C TYR A 53 -20.17 1.32 -0.18
N PHE A 54 -21.39 0.78 -0.26
CA PHE A 54 -22.45 1.28 -1.14
C PHE A 54 -23.67 1.60 -0.30
N GLN A 55 -24.18 2.82 -0.40
CA GLN A 55 -25.45 3.20 0.21
C GLN A 55 -26.57 2.94 -0.79
N LYS A 56 -27.55 2.13 -0.41
CA LYS A 56 -28.71 1.90 -1.25
C LYS A 56 -29.64 3.12 -1.19
N THR A 57 -29.89 3.76 -2.34
CA THR A 57 -30.70 4.98 -2.45
C THR A 57 -32.12 4.68 -2.94
N HIS A 58 -32.27 3.71 -3.83
CA HIS A 58 -33.57 3.28 -4.36
C HIS A 58 -33.73 1.76 -4.35
N GLU A 59 -34.99 1.32 -4.26
CA GLU A 59 -35.38 -0.09 -4.44
C GLU A 59 -36.19 -0.22 -5.73
N ASN A 60 -35.79 -1.16 -6.60
CA ASN A 60 -36.44 -1.49 -7.88
C ASN A 60 -36.41 -0.42 -9.01
N PRO A 61 -35.34 -0.37 -9.84
CA PRO A 61 -34.11 -1.15 -9.69
C PRO A 61 -33.34 -0.69 -8.46
N ASP A 62 -32.52 -1.59 -7.90
CA ASP A 62 -31.60 -1.18 -6.83
C ASP A 62 -30.57 -0.19 -7.40
N GLU A 63 -30.51 0.99 -6.80
CA GLU A 63 -29.54 2.05 -7.10
C GLU A 63 -28.70 2.34 -5.85
N PHE A 64 -27.44 2.70 -6.08
CA PHE A 64 -26.44 2.81 -5.04
C PHE A 64 -25.61 4.08 -5.18
N ASP A 65 -25.41 4.78 -4.08
CA ASP A 65 -24.36 5.76 -3.92
C ASP A 65 -23.06 5.07 -3.48
N VAL A 66 -21.98 5.33 -4.19
CA VAL A 66 -20.67 4.78 -3.84
C VAL A 66 -20.05 5.62 -2.72
N VAL A 67 -20.15 5.12 -1.48
CA VAL A 67 -19.60 5.77 -0.28
C VAL A 67 -18.08 5.62 -0.23
N ASP A 68 -17.51 4.46 -0.54
CA ASP A 68 -16.06 4.27 -0.68
C ASP A 68 -15.72 3.27 -1.80
N GLY A 69 -14.56 3.49 -2.42
CA GLY A 69 -14.06 2.68 -3.53
C GLY A 69 -14.33 3.25 -4.91
N GLN A 70 -14.75 4.51 -5.01
CA GLN A 70 -15.03 5.21 -6.27
C GLN A 70 -13.87 5.11 -7.28
N GLN A 71 -12.66 5.47 -6.86
CA GLN A 71 -11.47 5.42 -7.72
C GLN A 71 -11.12 3.97 -8.15
N ARG A 72 -11.48 2.98 -7.32
CA ARG A 72 -11.30 1.57 -7.64
C ARG A 72 -12.33 1.11 -8.68
N MET A 73 -13.61 1.48 -8.51
CA MET A 73 -14.66 1.20 -9.49
C MET A 73 -14.37 1.84 -10.83
N LYS A 74 -13.98 3.13 -10.83
CA LYS A 74 -13.61 3.85 -12.05
C LYS A 74 -12.45 3.17 -12.78
N ALA A 75 -11.38 2.79 -12.08
CA ALA A 75 -10.26 2.07 -12.69
C ALA A 75 -10.67 0.71 -13.28
N ILE A 76 -11.57 -0.02 -12.62
CA ILE A 76 -12.13 -1.28 -13.14
C ILE A 76 -12.93 -1.03 -14.42
N TRP A 77 -13.80 -0.01 -14.43
CA TRP A 77 -14.60 0.35 -15.60
C TRP A 77 -13.73 0.81 -16.77
N GLU A 78 -12.77 1.70 -16.53
CA GLU A 78 -11.79 2.13 -17.55
C GLU A 78 -11.01 0.95 -18.15
N PHE A 79 -10.73 -0.11 -17.37
CA PHE A 79 -10.10 -1.31 -17.90
C PHE A 79 -11.04 -2.13 -18.78
N PHE A 80 -12.29 -2.34 -18.36
CA PHE A 80 -13.33 -2.98 -19.18
C PHE A 80 -13.56 -2.23 -20.50
N ASP A 81 -13.58 -0.90 -20.45
CA ASP A 81 -13.77 -0.01 -21.59
C ASP A 81 -12.53 0.07 -22.51
N GLY A 82 -11.39 -0.51 -22.10
CA GLY A 82 -10.14 -0.51 -22.85
C GLY A 82 -9.41 0.85 -22.87
N GLU A 83 -9.80 1.76 -21.97
CA GLU A 83 -9.18 3.07 -21.74
C GLU A 83 -7.92 2.97 -20.87
N LEU A 84 -7.89 2.02 -19.92
CA LEU A 84 -6.74 1.71 -19.10
C LEU A 84 -5.95 0.52 -19.67
N THR A 85 -4.64 0.70 -19.86
CA THR A 85 -3.72 -0.39 -20.25
C THR A 85 -2.93 -0.89 -19.05
N LEU A 86 -2.65 -2.19 -19.01
CA LEU A 86 -1.74 -2.81 -18.04
C LEU A 86 -0.30 -2.29 -18.21
N SER A 87 0.52 -2.49 -17.17
CA SER A 87 1.97 -2.31 -17.31
C SER A 87 2.56 -3.40 -18.21
N ASP A 88 3.66 -3.12 -18.91
CA ASP A 88 4.32 -4.09 -19.79
C ASP A 88 4.61 -5.42 -19.07
N LYS A 89 5.01 -5.35 -17.80
CA LYS A 89 5.25 -6.54 -16.98
C LYS A 89 3.99 -7.38 -16.81
N THR A 90 2.90 -6.76 -16.39
CA THR A 90 1.61 -7.45 -16.17
C THR A 90 1.04 -7.95 -17.50
N ALA A 91 1.12 -7.14 -18.56
CA ALA A 91 0.64 -7.53 -19.89
C ALA A 91 1.37 -8.78 -20.42
N ASN A 92 2.69 -8.84 -20.25
CA ASN A 92 3.47 -10.03 -20.63
C ASN A 92 3.14 -11.27 -19.78
N GLU A 93 2.78 -11.08 -18.51
CA GLU A 93 2.42 -12.18 -17.59
C GLU A 93 1.02 -12.75 -17.89
N PHE A 94 0.06 -11.89 -18.23
CA PHE A 94 -1.34 -12.27 -18.44
C PHE A 94 -1.76 -12.37 -19.92
N GLY A 95 -0.87 -12.05 -20.85
CA GLY A 95 -1.05 -12.29 -22.29
C GLY A 95 -1.81 -11.20 -23.05
N GLY A 96 -2.06 -10.03 -22.45
CA GLY A 96 -2.78 -8.92 -23.10
C GLY A 96 -2.62 -7.60 -22.34
N ALA A 97 -2.63 -6.47 -23.05
CA ALA A 97 -2.45 -5.14 -22.44
C ALA A 97 -3.78 -4.46 -22.07
N LYS A 98 -4.85 -4.71 -22.83
CA LYS A 98 -6.22 -4.26 -22.54
C LYS A 98 -7.12 -5.45 -22.23
N TYR A 99 -8.28 -5.18 -21.67
CA TYR A 99 -9.31 -6.20 -21.43
C TYR A 99 -9.64 -6.98 -22.71
N SER A 100 -9.80 -6.30 -23.85
CA SER A 100 -10.07 -6.90 -25.15
C SER A 100 -8.97 -7.83 -25.68
N ASP A 101 -7.75 -7.69 -25.16
CA ASP A 101 -6.58 -8.42 -25.63
C ASP A 101 -6.25 -9.61 -24.72
N LEU A 102 -7.00 -9.81 -23.63
CA LEU A 102 -6.77 -10.90 -22.70
C LEU A 102 -7.19 -12.23 -23.33
N PRO A 103 -6.45 -13.34 -23.08
CA PRO A 103 -6.93 -14.68 -23.39
C PRO A 103 -8.26 -14.98 -22.68
N ASP A 104 -9.15 -15.76 -23.31
CA ASP A 104 -10.49 -16.07 -22.78
C ASP A 104 -10.47 -16.54 -21.31
N ALA A 105 -9.57 -17.44 -20.96
CA ALA A 105 -9.46 -17.95 -19.58
C ALA A 105 -9.03 -16.87 -18.56
N VAL A 106 -8.35 -15.81 -19.00
CA VAL A 106 -7.92 -14.69 -18.15
C VAL A 106 -9.04 -13.65 -18.05
N SER A 107 -9.73 -13.34 -19.14
CA SER A 107 -10.92 -12.47 -19.10
C SER A 107 -12.03 -13.09 -18.26
N ASP A 108 -12.31 -14.39 -18.41
CA ASP A 108 -13.31 -15.10 -17.59
C ASP A 108 -12.99 -14.99 -16.10
N ARG A 109 -11.72 -15.14 -15.73
CA ARG A 109 -11.27 -14.99 -14.34
C ARG A 109 -11.39 -13.56 -13.82
N PHE A 110 -11.23 -12.56 -14.70
CA PHE A 110 -11.40 -11.16 -14.34
C PHE A 110 -12.89 -10.86 -14.14
N ASP A 111 -13.75 -11.35 -15.03
CA ASP A 111 -15.21 -11.21 -14.99
C ASP A 111 -15.81 -11.84 -13.73
N ASP A 112 -15.39 -13.07 -13.41
CA ASP A 112 -15.83 -13.84 -12.25
C ASP A 112 -15.25 -13.33 -10.92
N TYR A 113 -14.32 -12.37 -10.93
CA TYR A 113 -13.74 -11.85 -9.71
C TYR A 113 -14.83 -11.16 -8.85
N GLU A 114 -15.06 -11.68 -7.65
CA GLU A 114 -16.04 -11.10 -6.73
C GLU A 114 -15.42 -10.01 -5.85
N ILE A 115 -15.95 -8.78 -5.96
CA ILE A 115 -15.69 -7.76 -4.94
C ILE A 115 -16.56 -8.04 -3.72
N GLN A 116 -16.04 -7.66 -2.54
CA GLN A 116 -16.80 -7.63 -1.30
C GLN A 116 -17.22 -6.19 -1.03
N TYR A 117 -18.49 -5.99 -0.73
CA TYR A 117 -19.00 -4.67 -0.34
C TYR A 117 -19.95 -4.79 0.84
N ASP A 118 -20.00 -3.75 1.66
CA ASP A 118 -21.05 -3.60 2.67
C ASP A 118 -22.11 -2.64 2.11
N GLU A 119 -23.33 -3.15 1.97
CA GLU A 119 -24.52 -2.39 1.62
C GLU A 119 -25.02 -1.66 2.87
N ILE A 120 -25.19 -0.35 2.74
CA ILE A 120 -25.67 0.55 3.79
C ILE A 120 -27.13 0.88 3.48
N THR A 121 -28.00 0.61 4.44
CA THR A 121 -29.43 0.96 4.39
C THR A 121 -29.85 1.67 5.67
N ASN A 122 -31.04 2.28 5.67
CA ASN A 122 -31.62 2.96 6.85
C ASN A 122 -30.62 3.93 7.52
N ALA A 123 -29.92 4.73 6.73
CA ALA A 123 -28.89 5.66 7.20
C ALA A 123 -29.24 7.08 6.76
N THR A 124 -29.00 8.06 7.64
CA THR A 124 -29.09 9.48 7.26
C THR A 124 -27.83 9.94 6.55
N ASP A 125 -27.91 11.01 5.76
CA ASP A 125 -26.74 11.62 5.11
C ASP A 125 -25.64 12.01 6.11
N GLU A 126 -26.03 12.43 7.32
CA GLU A 126 -25.10 12.76 8.40
C GLU A 126 -24.36 11.52 8.90
N GLU A 127 -25.08 10.41 9.15
CA GLU A 127 -24.48 9.13 9.56
C GLU A 127 -23.50 8.60 8.49
N VAL A 128 -23.86 8.69 7.21
CA VAL A 128 -23.01 8.24 6.09
C VAL A 128 -21.76 9.10 5.97
N LYS A 129 -21.88 10.42 6.09
CA LYS A 129 -20.73 11.34 6.07
C LYS A 129 -19.81 11.13 7.27
N GLU A 130 -20.35 10.93 8.47
CA GLU A 130 -19.55 10.62 9.65
C GLU A 130 -18.82 9.27 9.50
N PHE A 131 -19.52 8.25 9.01
CA PHE A 131 -18.91 6.96 8.70
C PHE A 131 -17.76 7.11 7.69
N PHE A 132 -17.97 7.86 6.62
CA PHE A 132 -16.95 8.11 5.60
C PHE A 132 -15.72 8.82 6.17
N GLN A 133 -15.90 9.83 7.02
CA GLN A 133 -14.79 10.50 7.70
C GLN A 133 -13.96 9.50 8.53
N ARG A 134 -14.63 8.67 9.34
CA ARG A 134 -13.97 7.66 10.18
C ARG A 134 -13.25 6.58 9.34
N LEU A 135 -13.82 6.23 8.18
CA LEU A 135 -13.19 5.29 7.25
C LEU A 135 -11.90 5.89 6.66
N GLN A 136 -11.89 7.19 6.34
CA GLN A 136 -10.72 7.90 5.83
C GLN A 136 -9.65 8.16 6.88
N ASP A 137 -10.03 8.27 8.16
CA ASP A 137 -9.12 8.43 9.30
C ASP A 137 -8.19 7.21 9.53
N GLY A 138 -8.31 6.17 8.69
CA GLY A 138 -7.34 5.09 8.61
C GLY A 138 -5.90 5.60 8.57
N VAL A 139 -5.09 5.17 9.54
CA VAL A 139 -3.72 5.68 9.71
C VAL A 139 -2.89 5.34 8.46
N ARG A 140 -2.49 6.36 7.69
CA ARG A 140 -1.58 6.19 6.55
C ARG A 140 -0.29 5.50 7.03
N LEU A 141 0.13 4.45 6.33
CA LEU A 141 1.41 3.79 6.62
C LEU A 141 2.57 4.78 6.44
N THR A 142 3.49 4.80 7.39
CA THR A 142 4.74 5.58 7.27
C THR A 142 5.64 4.98 6.19
N SER A 143 6.60 5.75 5.71
CA SER A 143 7.64 5.24 4.79
C SER A 143 8.34 4.00 5.35
N SER A 144 8.59 3.97 6.67
CA SER A 144 9.26 2.87 7.36
C SER A 144 8.39 1.61 7.41
N GLU A 145 7.08 1.76 7.64
CA GLU A 145 6.13 0.64 7.59
C GLU A 145 5.99 0.07 6.17
N LYS A 146 5.93 0.95 5.16
CA LYS A 146 5.95 0.55 3.74
C LYS A 146 7.26 -0.13 3.36
N LEU A 147 8.38 0.32 3.90
CA LEU A 147 9.69 -0.27 3.62
C LEU A 147 9.85 -1.64 4.29
N ASN A 148 9.26 -1.82 5.48
CA ASN A 148 9.30 -3.11 6.18
C ASN A 148 8.52 -4.22 5.45
N SER A 149 7.57 -3.89 4.56
CA SER A 149 6.87 -4.88 3.73
C SER A 149 7.62 -5.25 2.44
N VAL A 150 8.77 -4.62 2.15
CA VAL A 150 9.60 -4.95 0.98
C VAL A 150 10.23 -6.33 1.16
N HIS A 151 10.20 -7.12 0.09
CA HIS A 151 10.81 -8.45 0.03
C HIS A 151 12.29 -8.32 -0.37
N SER A 152 13.17 -8.14 0.62
CA SER A 152 14.61 -7.98 0.39
C SER A 152 15.42 -8.52 1.57
N LYS A 153 16.52 -9.20 1.30
CA LYS A 153 17.46 -9.63 2.37
C LYS A 153 18.11 -8.43 3.07
N LEU A 154 18.22 -7.27 2.42
CA LEU A 154 18.66 -6.04 3.07
C LEU A 154 17.63 -5.58 4.11
N ARG A 155 16.33 -5.69 3.80
CA ARG A 155 15.25 -5.42 4.75
C ARG A 155 15.35 -6.34 5.97
N ASP A 156 15.52 -7.63 5.75
CA ASP A 156 15.65 -8.62 6.84
C ASP A 156 16.86 -8.32 7.74
N TYR A 157 18.00 -7.96 7.13
CA TYR A 157 19.19 -7.51 7.85
C TYR A 157 18.89 -6.26 8.69
N CYS A 158 18.29 -5.22 8.09
CA CYS A 158 17.98 -3.98 8.80
C CYS A 158 17.01 -4.21 9.97
N ALA A 159 15.98 -5.04 9.78
CA ALA A 159 15.02 -5.40 10.81
C ALA A 159 15.65 -6.18 11.97
N LYS A 160 16.65 -7.02 11.69
CA LYS A 160 17.44 -7.71 12.72
C LYS A 160 18.34 -6.72 13.47
N THR A 161 19.07 -5.88 12.74
CA THR A 161 20.03 -4.92 13.30
C THR A 161 19.34 -3.82 14.10
N ALA A 162 18.10 -3.46 13.78
CA ALA A 162 17.28 -2.53 14.58
C ALA A 162 17.03 -3.01 16.01
N LYS A 163 17.19 -4.31 16.29
CA LYS A 163 17.10 -4.89 17.63
C LYS A 163 18.41 -4.80 18.42
N ASP A 164 19.48 -4.21 17.87
CA ASP A 164 20.75 -4.07 18.59
C ASP A 164 20.54 -3.26 19.89
N PRO A 165 21.19 -3.66 21.01
CA PRO A 165 21.09 -2.94 22.28
C PRO A 165 21.48 -1.46 22.20
N PHE A 166 22.23 -1.02 21.19
CA PHE A 166 22.49 0.40 20.95
C PHE A 166 21.19 1.22 20.96
N PHE A 167 20.17 0.79 20.21
CA PHE A 167 18.93 1.56 20.10
C PHE A 167 18.17 1.61 21.43
N SER A 168 17.99 0.47 22.10
CA SER A 168 17.19 0.38 23.32
C SER A 168 17.91 0.84 24.60
N LYS A 169 19.25 0.80 24.65
CA LYS A 169 20.03 1.11 25.87
C LYS A 169 20.88 2.36 25.78
N THR A 170 21.29 2.76 24.57
CA THR A 170 22.21 3.89 24.37
C THR A 170 21.50 5.13 23.81
N THR A 171 20.44 4.97 23.01
CA THR A 171 19.65 6.12 22.50
C THR A 171 18.49 6.49 23.42
N VAL A 172 17.94 7.70 23.25
CA VAL A 172 16.69 8.12 23.90
C VAL A 172 15.50 8.13 22.91
N ILE A 173 15.67 7.50 21.75
CA ILE A 173 14.65 7.40 20.72
C ILE A 173 13.66 6.33 21.15
N ALA A 174 12.35 6.57 21.01
CA ALA A 174 11.35 5.52 21.21
C ALA A 174 11.12 4.78 19.89
N ASP A 175 11.01 3.45 19.93
CA ASP A 175 10.70 2.64 18.75
C ASP A 175 9.20 2.68 18.40
N LYS A 176 8.72 3.85 17.97
CA LYS A 176 7.35 4.00 17.48
C LYS A 176 7.34 3.83 15.97
N ARG A 177 6.40 3.02 15.45
CA ARG A 177 6.16 2.84 14.00
C ARG A 177 7.45 2.56 13.21
N TYR A 178 8.27 1.63 13.71
CA TYR A 178 9.53 1.19 13.09
C TYR A 178 10.64 2.26 13.02
N SER A 179 10.72 3.15 14.01
CA SER A 179 11.73 4.22 14.05
C SER A 179 13.16 3.67 14.08
N TYR A 180 13.45 2.59 14.81
CA TYR A 180 14.81 2.01 14.82
C TYR A 180 15.17 1.41 13.46
N PHE A 181 14.22 0.70 12.86
CA PHE A 181 14.37 0.14 11.52
C PHE A 181 14.61 1.23 10.47
N ASP A 182 13.91 2.36 10.55
CA ASP A 182 14.11 3.51 9.66
C ASP A 182 15.55 4.04 9.70
N ILE A 183 16.10 4.18 10.91
CA ILE A 183 17.47 4.66 11.10
C ILE A 183 18.46 3.67 10.49
N VAL A 184 18.31 2.37 10.79
CA VAL A 184 19.19 1.33 10.24
C VAL A 184 19.09 1.27 8.72
N ALA A 185 17.87 1.37 8.16
CA ALA A 185 17.66 1.36 6.72
C ALA A 185 18.39 2.51 6.03
N LYS A 186 18.31 3.73 6.58
CA LYS A 186 19.01 4.91 6.03
C LYS A 186 20.53 4.77 6.17
N VAL A 187 21.02 4.30 7.31
CA VAL A 187 22.45 4.01 7.48
C VAL A 187 22.94 2.98 6.48
N ALA A 188 22.16 1.91 6.25
CA ALA A 188 22.51 0.87 5.29
C ALA A 188 22.52 1.40 3.85
N VAL A 189 21.61 2.31 3.49
CA VAL A 189 21.62 2.96 2.17
C VAL A 189 22.87 3.82 1.99
N LEU A 190 23.20 4.69 2.96
CA LEU A 190 24.41 5.51 2.91
C LEU A 190 25.68 4.65 2.81
N GLU A 191 25.69 3.50 3.47
CA GLU A 191 26.82 2.56 3.42
C GLU A 191 26.96 1.85 2.06
N ILE A 192 25.87 1.71 1.30
CA ILE A 192 25.87 1.01 0.01
C ILE A 192 26.10 1.97 -1.16
N GLU A 193 25.45 3.14 -1.13
CA GLU A 193 25.41 4.12 -2.24
C GLU A 193 26.25 5.37 -1.97
N ASP A 194 26.91 5.47 -0.80
CA ASP A 194 27.69 6.61 -0.30
C ASP A 194 26.85 7.78 0.29
N ILE A 195 27.52 8.81 0.81
CA ILE A 195 26.92 9.90 1.60
C ILE A 195 25.94 10.78 0.82
N ASP A 196 26.06 10.82 -0.51
CA ASP A 196 25.20 11.60 -1.41
C ASP A 196 23.87 10.88 -1.74
N ALA A 197 23.66 9.68 -1.19
CA ALA A 197 22.46 8.90 -1.45
C ALA A 197 21.17 9.61 -0.98
N GLY A 198 20.14 9.55 -1.83
CA GLY A 198 18.80 10.00 -1.48
C GLY A 198 18.20 9.16 -0.35
N LEU A 199 17.62 9.82 0.66
CA LEU A 199 17.01 9.17 1.83
C LEU A 199 15.49 9.29 1.87
N ARG A 200 14.86 9.67 0.74
CA ARG A 200 13.40 9.62 0.59
C ARG A 200 12.96 8.17 0.38
N TYR A 201 11.66 7.93 0.56
CA TYR A 201 11.10 6.58 0.44
C TYR A 201 11.48 5.90 -0.88
N ASP A 202 11.31 6.59 -2.01
CA ASP A 202 11.55 6.00 -3.34
C ASP A 202 13.02 5.62 -3.55
N ASP A 203 13.95 6.45 -3.05
CA ASP A 203 15.39 6.20 -3.14
C ASP A 203 15.78 4.96 -2.32
N VAL A 204 15.35 4.93 -1.06
CA VAL A 204 15.63 3.81 -0.14
C VAL A 204 14.97 2.53 -0.65
N HIS A 205 13.73 2.62 -1.14
CA HIS A 205 12.99 1.50 -1.71
C HIS A 205 13.72 0.90 -2.94
N LYS A 206 14.29 1.76 -3.80
CA LYS A 206 15.09 1.31 -4.95
C LYS A 206 16.32 0.51 -4.51
N VAL A 207 17.09 1.02 -3.55
CA VAL A 207 18.28 0.32 -3.02
C VAL A 207 17.91 -1.02 -2.40
N PHE A 208 16.80 -1.09 -1.66
CA PHE A 208 16.29 -2.32 -1.07
C PHE A 208 15.94 -3.37 -2.12
N ASN A 209 15.29 -2.97 -3.22
CA ASN A 209 14.97 -3.87 -4.32
C ASN A 209 16.22 -4.35 -5.06
N SER A 210 17.17 -3.45 -5.34
CA SER A 210 18.45 -3.79 -5.97
C SER A 210 19.31 -4.74 -5.12
N ASN A 211 19.13 -4.70 -3.79
CA ASN A 211 19.84 -5.54 -2.83
C ASN A 211 18.96 -6.66 -2.26
N ALA A 212 18.04 -7.21 -3.06
CA ALA A 212 17.18 -8.32 -2.65
C ALA A 212 17.97 -9.55 -2.15
N SER A 213 19.19 -9.76 -2.66
CA SER A 213 20.10 -10.86 -2.30
C SER A 213 21.19 -10.48 -1.30
N PHE A 214 21.05 -9.36 -0.57
CA PHE A 214 22.04 -8.86 0.37
C PHE A 214 22.51 -9.92 1.37
N SER A 215 23.83 -10.00 1.58
CA SER A 215 24.43 -10.87 2.58
C SER A 215 24.67 -10.10 3.89
N GLY A 216 24.19 -10.65 5.01
CA GLY A 216 24.51 -10.15 6.35
C GLY A 216 25.98 -10.31 6.75
N GLN A 217 26.81 -10.93 5.89
CA GLN A 217 28.27 -11.05 6.04
C GLN A 217 29.03 -10.15 5.05
N SER A 218 28.34 -9.28 4.31
CA SER A 218 28.97 -8.33 3.40
C SER A 218 29.86 -7.34 4.15
N ALA A 219 30.81 -6.73 3.43
CA ALA A 219 31.68 -5.69 4.01
C ALA A 219 30.86 -4.53 4.59
N SER A 220 29.79 -4.11 3.91
CA SER A 220 28.84 -3.10 4.38
C SER A 220 28.17 -3.51 5.69
N ALA A 221 27.63 -4.74 5.77
CA ALA A 221 27.02 -5.24 7.01
C ALA A 221 28.02 -5.29 8.18
N THR A 222 29.25 -5.73 7.91
CA THR A 222 30.32 -5.77 8.92
C THR A 222 30.63 -4.37 9.45
N ARG A 223 30.82 -3.38 8.57
CA ARG A 223 31.12 -1.99 8.98
C ARG A 223 29.98 -1.36 9.79
N ILE A 224 28.72 -1.59 9.40
CA ILE A 224 27.55 -1.12 10.16
C ILE A 224 27.54 -1.75 11.56
N ASN A 225 27.75 -3.07 11.67
CA ASN A 225 27.76 -3.76 12.96
C ASN A 225 28.92 -3.28 13.85
N GLU A 226 30.11 -3.05 13.28
CA GLU A 226 31.27 -2.52 13.99
C GLU A 226 31.03 -1.09 14.48
N ALA A 227 30.41 -0.23 13.66
CA ALA A 227 30.03 1.12 14.05
C ALA A 227 29.04 1.12 15.22
N LEU A 228 27.99 0.29 15.17
CA LEU A 228 27.04 0.14 16.28
C LEU A 228 27.71 -0.38 17.55
N LYS A 229 28.61 -1.36 17.42
CA LYS A 229 29.40 -1.87 18.55
C LYS A 229 30.28 -0.79 19.15
N PHE A 230 30.97 0.01 18.32
CA PHE A 230 31.78 1.13 18.76
C PHE A 230 30.95 2.18 19.51
N LEU A 231 29.79 2.57 18.96
CA LEU A 231 28.89 3.52 19.60
C LEU A 231 28.37 3.00 20.94
N ARG A 232 27.94 1.74 21.00
CA ARG A 232 27.46 1.13 22.25
C ARG A 232 28.57 1.09 23.33
N ASN A 233 29.79 0.77 22.94
CA ASN A 233 30.91 0.70 23.88
C ASN A 233 31.35 2.09 24.36
N SER A 234 31.30 3.09 23.47
CA SER A 234 31.66 4.47 23.78
C SER A 234 30.60 5.18 24.63
N PHE A 235 29.33 4.78 24.49
CA PHE A 235 28.18 5.37 25.17
C PHE A 235 27.38 4.28 25.92
N PRO A 236 27.86 3.81 27.09
CA PRO A 236 27.26 2.70 27.83
C PRO A 236 25.96 3.07 28.57
N LYS A 237 25.62 4.36 28.63
CA LYS A 237 24.39 4.88 29.24
C LYS A 237 23.60 5.67 28.19
N PRO A 238 22.26 5.83 28.38
CA PRO A 238 21.45 6.65 27.49
C PRO A 238 22.06 8.04 27.26
N PHE A 239 22.42 8.33 26.01
CA PHE A 239 23.08 9.57 25.63
C PHE A 239 22.06 10.53 25.02
N LYS A 240 21.71 11.59 25.77
CA LYS A 240 20.65 12.55 25.40
C LYS A 240 20.76 13.12 23.96
N PRO A 241 21.96 13.36 23.40
CA PRO A 241 22.09 13.81 22.01
C PRO A 241 21.60 12.79 20.96
N PHE A 242 21.57 11.50 21.26
CA PHE A 242 20.98 10.47 20.39
C PHE A 242 19.46 10.45 20.53
N ARG A 243 18.84 11.49 19.97
CA ARG A 243 17.40 11.71 19.91
C ARG A 243 17.00 12.06 18.48
N ASN A 244 15.76 11.78 18.11
CA ASN A 244 15.19 12.35 16.89
C ASN A 244 15.08 13.87 17.06
N ARG A 245 15.69 14.64 16.16
CA ARG A 245 15.40 16.06 15.99
C ARG A 245 14.14 16.21 15.15
N THR A 246 13.03 15.65 15.61
CA THR A 246 11.73 16.06 15.08
C THR A 246 11.28 17.21 15.97
N ILE A 247 11.33 18.41 15.39
CA ILE A 247 10.78 19.66 15.93
C ILE A 247 9.27 19.47 16.14
#